data_AF-A0A2A2QDZ3-F1
#
_entry.id   AF-A0A2A2QDZ3-F1
#
_cell.length_a   1.000
_cell.length_b   1.000
_cell.length_c   1.000
_cell.angle_alpha   90.00
_cell.angle_beta   90.00
_cell.angle_gamma   90.00
#
_symmetry.space_group_name_H-M   'P 1'
#
loop_
_entity.id
_entity.type
_entity.pdbx_description
1 polymer ?
#
loop_
_entity_poly.entity_id
_entity_poly.type
_entity_poly.pdbx_seq_one_letter_code
_entity_poly.pdbx_strand_id
1 'polypeptide(L)'
;MAKNSRKPSAPLTFDLPESLIARIEAVRRGHGFATASEVVRTAIAGYDFDGAVPTRDPHRQISVRITTDQRATLKRFAKKKNASVGELLRLAIEAMPAKAAKKKS
;
A
#
# COMPACT_ATOMS: atom_id res chain seq x y z
N MET A 1 -37.49 -13.73 -14.11
CA MET A 1 -36.33 -13.55 -13.20
C MET A 1 -35.09 -13.31 -14.03
N ALA A 2 -34.54 -12.08 -14.03
CA ALA A 2 -33.32 -11.77 -14.76
C ALA A 2 -32.11 -12.35 -14.00
N LYS A 3 -31.42 -13.33 -14.60
CA LYS A 3 -30.12 -13.82 -14.11
C LYS A 3 -29.09 -12.72 -14.37
N ASN A 4 -28.77 -11.94 -13.35
CA ASN A 4 -27.71 -10.94 -13.40
C ASN A 4 -26.35 -11.68 -13.43
N SER A 5 -25.91 -12.14 -14.61
CA SER A 5 -24.54 -12.61 -14.78
C SER A 5 -23.61 -11.40 -14.79
N ARG A 6 -23.24 -10.92 -13.60
CA ARG A 6 -22.17 -9.93 -13.46
C ARG A 6 -20.91 -10.57 -14.00
N LYS A 7 -20.48 -10.14 -15.19
CA LYS A 7 -19.19 -10.51 -15.77
C LYS A 7 -18.11 -10.27 -14.72
N PRO A 8 -17.16 -11.20 -14.52
CA PRO A 8 -16.03 -10.94 -13.64
C PRO A 8 -15.34 -9.66 -14.11
N SER A 9 -15.25 -8.68 -13.22
CA SER A 9 -14.54 -7.42 -13.47
C SER A 9 -13.07 -7.72 -13.75
N ALA A 10 -12.39 -6.81 -14.45
CA ALA A 10 -10.95 -6.91 -14.65
C ALA A 10 -10.22 -7.17 -13.31
N PRO A 11 -9.11 -7.95 -13.31
CA PRO A 11 -8.34 -8.20 -12.11
C PRO A 11 -7.93 -6.89 -11.43
N LEU A 12 -8.20 -6.79 -10.12
CA LEU A 12 -7.73 -5.69 -9.30
C LEU A 12 -6.38 -6.08 -8.70
N THR A 13 -5.32 -5.38 -9.12
CA THR A 13 -3.96 -5.61 -8.62
C THR A 13 -3.64 -4.64 -7.49
N PHE A 14 -3.22 -5.19 -6.35
CA PHE A 14 -2.74 -4.44 -5.20
C PHE A 14 -1.55 -5.18 -4.57
N ASP A 15 -0.65 -4.42 -3.95
CA ASP A 15 0.50 -4.95 -3.24
C ASP A 15 0.13 -5.16 -1.76
N LEU A 16 0.41 -6.34 -1.20
CA LEU A 16 0.16 -6.68 0.19
C LEU A 16 1.46 -7.21 0.85
N PRO A 17 1.67 -6.95 2.15
CA PRO A 17 2.75 -7.58 2.90
C PRO A 17 2.65 -9.11 2.87
N GLU A 18 3.79 -9.81 2.84
CA GLU A 18 3.83 -11.28 2.84
C GLU A 18 3.09 -11.90 4.03
N SER A 19 3.13 -11.25 5.20
CA SER A 19 2.38 -11.67 6.37
C SER A 19 0.87 -11.69 6.14
N LEU A 20 0.36 -10.77 5.32
CA LEU A 20 -1.05 -10.72 4.95
C LEU A 20 -1.39 -11.76 3.86
N ILE A 21 -0.46 -12.05 2.96
CA ILE A 21 -0.58 -13.18 2.01
C ILE A 21 -0.69 -14.50 2.78
N ALA A 22 0.16 -14.73 3.78
CA ALA A 22 0.09 -15.89 4.66
C ALA A 22 -1.24 -15.96 5.43
N ARG A 23 -1.76 -14.80 5.87
CA ARG A 23 -3.09 -14.72 6.50
C ARG A 23 -4.22 -15.11 5.55
N ILE A 24 -4.17 -14.70 4.28
CA ILE A 24 -5.16 -15.11 3.27
C ILE A 24 -5.17 -16.62 3.10
N GLU A 25 -4.00 -17.27 3.03
CA GLU A 25 -3.88 -18.72 2.93
C GLU A 25 -4.47 -19.43 4.16
N ALA A 26 -4.19 -18.93 5.36
CA ALA A 26 -4.72 -19.48 6.60
C ALA A 26 -6.25 -19.40 6.66
N VAL A 27 -6.83 -18.24 6.30
CA VAL A 27 -8.28 -18.04 6.23
C VAL A 27 -8.90 -18.92 5.15
N ARG A 28 -8.26 -19.06 3.98
CA ARG A 28 -8.74 -19.93 2.90
C ARG A 28 -8.92 -21.36 3.41
N ARG A 29 -7.89 -21.92 4.05
CA ARG A 29 -7.91 -23.29 4.57
C ARG A 29 -8.89 -23.44 5.72
N GLY A 30 -8.93 -22.50 6.66
CA GLY A 30 -9.78 -22.55 7.85
C GLY A 30 -11.29 -22.50 7.53
N HIS A 31 -11.67 -21.79 6.47
CA HIS A 31 -13.07 -21.67 6.05
C HIS A 31 -13.45 -22.57 4.87
N GLY A 32 -12.50 -23.36 4.34
CA GLY A 32 -12.75 -24.24 3.19
C GLY A 32 -13.00 -23.51 1.87
N PHE A 33 -12.52 -22.27 1.73
CA PHE A 33 -12.65 -21.52 0.48
C PHE A 33 -11.80 -22.13 -0.63
N ALA A 34 -12.27 -22.08 -1.87
CA ALA A 34 -11.57 -22.69 -3.00
C ALA A 34 -10.40 -21.82 -3.48
N THR A 35 -10.50 -20.50 -3.34
CA THR A 35 -9.52 -19.56 -3.91
C THR A 35 -9.23 -18.37 -2.99
N ALA A 36 -8.06 -17.74 -3.17
CA ALA A 36 -7.74 -16.48 -2.49
C ALA A 36 -8.74 -15.36 -2.85
N SER A 37 -9.21 -15.32 -4.11
CA SER A 37 -10.22 -14.35 -4.56
C SER A 37 -11.54 -14.48 -3.80
N GLU A 38 -11.91 -15.69 -3.39
CA GLU A 38 -13.10 -15.93 -2.55
C GLU A 38 -12.91 -15.39 -1.14
N VAL A 39 -11.73 -15.60 -0.53
CA VAL A 39 -11.37 -14.99 0.76
C VAL A 39 -11.50 -13.47 0.69
N VAL A 40 -10.91 -12.83 -0.34
CA VAL A 40 -10.94 -11.37 -0.50
C VAL A 40 -12.36 -10.85 -0.69
N ARG A 41 -13.17 -11.50 -1.55
CA ARG A 41 -14.57 -11.10 -1.74
C ARG A 41 -15.39 -11.22 -0.45
N THR A 42 -15.22 -12.32 0.29
CA THR A 42 -15.93 -12.53 1.56
C THR A 42 -15.49 -11.50 2.61
N ALA A 43 -14.19 -11.21 2.70
CA ALA A 43 -13.67 -10.20 3.61
C ALA A 43 -14.25 -8.81 3.31
N ILE A 44 -14.28 -8.39 2.04
CA ILE A 44 -14.85 -7.09 1.63
C ILE A 44 -16.36 -7.05 1.92
N ALA A 45 -17.09 -8.14 1.65
CA ALA A 45 -18.53 -8.17 1.85
C ALA A 45 -18.94 -8.13 3.34
N GLY A 46 -18.09 -8.63 4.24
CA GLY A 46 -18.37 -8.69 5.68
C GLY A 46 -17.71 -7.61 6.52
N TYR A 47 -16.88 -6.74 5.92
CA TYR A 47 -16.16 -5.70 6.66
C TYR A 47 -16.95 -4.38 6.64
N ASP A 48 -17.13 -3.78 7.82
CA ASP A 48 -17.70 -2.44 7.95
C ASP A 48 -16.62 -1.39 7.64
N PHE A 49 -16.73 -0.79 6.45
CA PHE A 49 -15.83 0.26 6.01
C PHE A 49 -16.19 1.64 6.57
N ASP A 50 -17.43 1.86 7.01
CA ASP A 50 -17.85 3.16 7.55
C ASP A 50 -17.30 3.36 8.97
N GLY A 51 -17.24 2.28 9.76
CA GLY A 51 -16.61 2.26 11.09
C GLY A 51 -15.09 2.08 11.07
N ALA A 52 -14.47 1.86 9.91
CA ALA A 52 -13.05 1.57 9.82
C ALA A 52 -12.20 2.82 10.12
N VAL A 53 -11.32 2.74 11.13
CA VAL A 53 -10.32 3.77 11.43
C VAL A 53 -8.95 3.28 10.95
N PRO A 54 -8.42 3.80 9.82
CA PRO A 54 -7.12 3.37 9.31
C PRO A 54 -6.01 3.76 10.29
N THR A 55 -5.31 2.79 10.86
CA THR A 55 -4.16 2.99 11.74
C THR A 55 -2.89 3.35 10.97
N ARG A 56 -2.95 4.36 10.10
CA ARG A 56 -1.78 4.86 9.37
C ARG A 56 -1.35 6.20 9.97
N ASP A 57 -0.05 6.39 10.11
CA ASP A 57 0.49 7.75 10.27
C ASP A 57 -0.08 8.61 9.13
N PRO A 58 -0.76 9.73 9.40
CA PRO A 58 -1.43 10.50 8.36
C PRO A 58 -0.46 10.96 7.27
N HIS A 59 -0.44 10.25 6.14
CA HIS A 59 0.38 10.64 5.00
C HIS A 59 -0.25 11.84 4.30
N ARG A 60 0.46 12.97 4.26
CA ARG A 60 0.08 14.12 3.42
C ARG A 60 0.86 14.09 2.12
N GLN A 61 0.16 14.25 0.99
CA GLN A 61 0.81 14.50 -0.29
C GLN A 61 1.39 15.91 -0.28
N ILE A 62 2.68 16.03 -0.61
CA ILE A 62 3.36 17.31 -0.78
C ILE A 62 3.91 17.40 -2.20
N SER A 63 3.98 18.62 -2.72
CA SER A 63 4.63 18.91 -3.99
C SER A 63 5.88 19.73 -3.73
N VAL A 64 7.04 19.19 -4.13
CA VAL A 64 8.34 19.83 -3.97
C VAL A 64 9.04 19.94 -5.32
N ARG A 65 9.83 21.00 -5.48
CA ARG A 65 10.69 21.17 -6.65
C ARG A 65 11.99 20.42 -6.40
N ILE A 66 12.38 19.57 -7.34
CA ILE A 66 13.66 18.85 -7.37
C ILE A 66 14.27 19.03 -8.76
N THR A 67 15.60 18.92 -8.85
CA THR A 67 16.30 19.03 -10.14
C THR A 67 16.00 17.82 -11.03
N THR A 68 16.27 17.97 -12.32
CA THR A 68 16.15 16.88 -13.30
C THR A 68 17.02 15.68 -12.92
N ASP A 69 18.24 15.92 -12.45
CA ASP A 69 19.19 14.88 -12.06
C ASP A 69 18.74 14.12 -10.80
N GLN A 70 18.19 14.84 -9.81
CA GLN A 70 17.60 14.23 -8.62
C GLN A 70 16.41 13.33 -9.00
N ARG A 71 15.55 13.80 -9.90
CA ARG A 71 14.42 13.02 -10.41
C ARG A 71 14.89 11.77 -11.17
N ALA A 72 15.90 11.89 -12.01
CA ALA A 72 16.48 10.77 -12.76
C ALA A 72 17.10 9.74 -11.82
N THR A 73 17.81 10.20 -10.79
CA THR A 73 18.41 9.35 -9.74
C THR A 73 17.34 8.55 -9.00
N LEU A 74 16.27 9.21 -8.53
CA LEU A 74 15.17 8.55 -7.85
C LEU A 74 14.50 7.49 -8.73
N LYS A 75 14.19 7.81 -9.99
CA LYS A 75 13.60 6.85 -10.94
C LYS A 75 14.51 5.64 -11.20
N ARG A 76 15.81 5.87 -11.38
CA ARG A 76 16.80 4.81 -11.61
C ARG A 76 16.85 3.84 -10.45
N PHE A 77 16.92 4.36 -9.22
CA PHE A 77 16.97 3.51 -8.03
C PHE A 77 15.63 2.86 -7.69
N ALA A 78 14.50 3.53 -7.95
CA ALA A 78 13.17 2.94 -7.78
C ALA A 78 13.04 1.68 -8.64
N LYS A 79 13.42 1.76 -9.92
CA LYS A 79 13.45 0.59 -10.82
C LYS A 79 14.45 -0.48 -10.35
N LYS A 80 15.66 -0.09 -9.96
CA LYS A 80 16.71 -1.03 -9.53
C LYS A 80 16.33 -1.81 -8.26
N LYS A 81 15.61 -1.16 -7.33
CA LYS A 81 15.26 -1.73 -6.03
C LYS A 81 13.83 -2.27 -5.95
N ASN A 82 13.08 -2.23 -7.06
CA ASN A 82 11.65 -2.55 -7.07
C ASN A 82 10.86 -1.80 -5.98
N ALA A 83 11.22 -0.52 -5.74
CA ALA A 83 10.66 0.30 -4.68
C ALA A 83 9.96 1.53 -5.29
N SER A 84 9.02 2.12 -4.55
CA SER A 84 8.39 3.37 -5.02
C SER A 84 9.34 4.56 -4.87
N VAL A 85 9.16 5.60 -5.72
CA VAL A 85 9.92 6.86 -5.57
C VAL A 85 9.68 7.49 -4.20
N GLY A 86 8.44 7.41 -3.68
CA GLY A 86 8.09 7.95 -2.36
C GLY A 86 8.80 7.21 -1.23
N GLU A 87 8.94 5.88 -1.33
CA GLU A 87 9.68 5.07 -0.36
C GLU A 87 11.16 5.46 -0.31
N LEU A 88 11.83 5.60 -1.46
CA LEU A 88 13.21 6.08 -1.50
C LEU A 88 13.36 7.49 -0.94
N LEU A 89 12.38 8.36 -1.19
CA LEU A 89 12.38 9.72 -0.65
C LEU A 89 12.21 9.72 0.88
N ARG A 90 11.34 8.87 1.44
CA ARG A 90 11.20 8.71 2.90
C ARG A 90 12.50 8.24 3.54
N LEU A 91 13.12 7.19 3.00
CA LEU A 91 14.41 6.69 3.49
C LEU A 91 15.50 7.78 3.46
N ALA A 92 15.55 8.58 2.39
CA ALA A 92 16.51 9.66 2.28
C ALA A 92 16.28 10.76 3.33
N ILE A 93 15.02 11.09 3.63
CA ILE A 93 14.65 12.10 4.64
C ILE A 93 14.92 11.56 6.06
N GLU A 94 14.55 10.30 6.34
CA GLU A 94 14.79 9.65 7.64
C GLU A 94 16.27 9.52 7.98
N ALA A 95 17.12 9.34 6.96
CA ALA A 95 18.57 9.31 7.13
C ALA A 95 19.20 10.69 7.41
N MET A 96 18.45 11.79 7.28
CA MET A 96 18.96 13.12 7.58
C MET A 96 19.08 13.31 9.10
N PRO A 97 20.23 13.79 9.62
CA PRO A 97 20.33 14.11 11.04
C PRO A 97 19.37 15.27 11.36
N ALA A 98 18.51 15.09 12.36
CA ALA A 98 17.67 16.17 12.87
C ALA A 98 18.58 17.25 13.47
N LYS A 99 18.65 18.42 12.82
CA LYS A 99 19.38 19.56 13.38
C LYS A 99 18.66 19.98 14.67
N ALA A 100 19.35 19.97 15.81
CA ALA A 100 18.80 20.47 17.07
C ALA A 100 18.21 21.86 16.83
N ALA A 101 16.89 21.99 16.99
CA ALA A 101 16.22 23.27 16.85
C ALA A 101 16.88 24.23 17.85
N LYS A 102 17.50 25.31 17.35
CA LYS A 102 17.94 26.40 18.22
C LYS A 102 16.70 26.88 18.98
N LYS A 103 16.66 26.56 20.27
CA LYS A 103 15.70 27.13 21.24
C LYS A 103 15.86 28.65 21.11
N LYS A 104 14.83 29.32 20.60
CA LYS A 104 14.78 30.79 20.61
C LYS A 104 14.71 31.20 22.08
N SER A 105 15.85 31.64 22.61
CA SER A 105 15.97 32.44 23.83
C SER A 105 15.55 33.87 23.55
#